data_AF-A0A7W0L4V6-F1
#
_entry.id   AF-A0A7W0L4V6-F1
#
_cell.length_a   1.000
_cell.length_b   1.000
_cell.length_c   1.000
_cell.angle_alpha   90.00
_cell.angle_beta   90.00
_cell.angle_gamma   90.00
#
_symmetry.space_group_name_H-M   'P 1'
#
loop_
_entity.id
_entity.type
_entity.pdbx_description
1 polymer ?
#
loop_
_entity_poly.entity_id
_entity_poly.type
_entity_poly.pdbx_seq_one_letter_code
_entity_poly.pdbx_strand_id
1 'polypeptide(L)'
;MSEELLSGYGGRWSLRELHRRGMQGRSGLDSMLGRLRKARREWAERSNLSGPLEEVRGELDALLKLERASLADQTDESAQLKGMQLEALPKNPAGALRELQDYDFSSGEARARYEALMDKLRQEILNSYFRSLMGSMQNVTAEDVARIKDMMAELNDMIAARNRDDEVDFEGFMSRYGDMFPENPTNLDELLEILARRMAAMSRLMASLSPQQRAELQGLAESVLSDLDLAWQMDQLNQNLRELMPNLPWDEVSPNYGEQDMPMSQAVDALERVGEIEELESTMSGDYAGATLEDIDEDQVRRALGEEAAADLQWLKKIERALEEAGVVNRTRGRLELTARGARMIGERSLTQVLDRIRREPSHRSRGGEAEPTGQTKPWTFGDADPISVERTVYNAVLRSAREHPTV
;
A
#
# COMPACT_ATOMS: atom_id res chain seq x y z
N MET A 1 -32.41 -10.95 -17.68
CA MET A 1 -31.68 -9.80 -17.11
C MET A 1 -32.54 -8.53 -16.97
N SER A 2 -33.68 -8.38 -17.68
CA SER A 2 -34.58 -7.22 -17.52
C SER A 2 -35.47 -7.28 -16.26
N GLU A 3 -35.87 -8.46 -15.80
CA GLU A 3 -36.71 -8.64 -14.60
C GLU A 3 -35.96 -8.32 -13.28
N GLU A 4 -34.66 -8.52 -13.23
CA GLU A 4 -33.80 -8.25 -12.06
C GLU A 4 -33.55 -6.74 -11.85
N LEU A 5 -33.52 -5.97 -12.95
CA LEU A 5 -33.44 -4.51 -12.91
C LEU A 5 -34.77 -3.86 -12.48
N LEU A 6 -35.89 -4.55 -12.68
CA LEU A 6 -37.24 -4.06 -12.37
C LEU A 6 -37.71 -4.41 -10.94
N SER A 7 -37.06 -5.34 -10.24
CA SER A 7 -37.54 -5.88 -8.95
C SER A 7 -37.07 -5.11 -7.69
N GLY A 8 -36.44 -3.95 -7.83
CA GLY A 8 -35.86 -3.20 -6.70
C GLY A 8 -34.58 -3.81 -6.11
N TYR A 9 -34.17 -5.01 -6.57
CA TYR A 9 -32.85 -5.59 -6.30
C TYR A 9 -31.72 -4.88 -7.04
N GLY A 10 -32.00 -4.39 -8.26
CA GLY A 10 -31.01 -3.73 -9.11
C GLY A 10 -30.31 -2.55 -8.47
N GLY A 11 -31.01 -1.68 -7.75
CA GLY A 11 -30.37 -0.47 -7.23
C GLY A 11 -29.57 -0.65 -5.93
N ARG A 12 -29.90 -1.66 -5.10
CA ARG A 12 -29.00 -2.09 -3.99
C ARG A 12 -27.70 -2.66 -4.55
N TRP A 13 -27.82 -3.41 -5.65
CA TRP A 13 -26.67 -3.92 -6.38
C TRP A 13 -25.86 -2.78 -7.00
N SER A 14 -26.50 -1.77 -7.60
CA SER A 14 -25.82 -0.62 -8.22
C SER A 14 -25.00 0.23 -7.25
N LEU A 15 -25.50 0.51 -6.05
CA LEU A 15 -24.73 1.30 -5.06
C LEU A 15 -23.52 0.51 -4.54
N ARG A 16 -23.72 -0.78 -4.25
CA ARG A 16 -22.63 -1.68 -3.83
C ARG A 16 -21.59 -1.82 -4.93
N GLU A 17 -22.04 -1.92 -6.18
CA GLU A 17 -21.18 -2.03 -7.35
C GLU A 17 -20.38 -0.73 -7.57
N LEU A 18 -21.01 0.42 -7.37
CA LEU A 18 -20.36 1.73 -7.37
C LEU A 18 -19.26 1.82 -6.31
N HIS A 19 -19.54 1.43 -5.07
CA HIS A 19 -18.53 1.47 -4.01
C HIS A 19 -17.36 0.52 -4.33
N ARG A 20 -17.66 -0.69 -4.79
CA ARG A 20 -16.63 -1.70 -5.10
C ARG A 20 -15.78 -1.33 -6.30
N ARG A 21 -16.38 -1.02 -7.45
CA ARG A 21 -15.67 -0.81 -8.71
C ARG A 21 -15.36 0.64 -9.04
N GLY A 22 -16.05 1.60 -8.40
CA GLY A 22 -15.96 3.01 -8.75
C GLY A 22 -16.76 3.36 -10.01
N MET A 23 -16.44 4.48 -10.64
CA MET A 23 -16.96 4.86 -11.96
C MET A 23 -15.82 5.18 -12.92
N GLN A 24 -16.14 5.33 -14.19
CA GLN A 24 -15.14 5.66 -15.21
C GLN A 24 -14.34 6.91 -14.80
N GLY A 25 -13.02 6.73 -14.61
CA GLY A 25 -12.10 7.79 -14.18
C GLY A 25 -11.96 7.99 -12.67
N ARG A 26 -12.59 7.16 -11.83
CA ARG A 26 -12.47 7.20 -10.35
C ARG A 26 -12.47 5.78 -9.78
N SER A 27 -11.48 5.48 -8.95
CA SER A 27 -11.26 4.16 -8.37
C SER A 27 -12.33 3.82 -7.31
N GLY A 28 -12.77 2.57 -7.29
CA GLY A 28 -13.57 2.02 -6.19
C GLY A 28 -12.74 1.38 -5.09
N LEU A 29 -13.41 0.95 -4.01
CA LEU A 29 -12.80 0.30 -2.86
C LEU A 29 -12.03 -0.98 -3.24
N ASP A 30 -12.50 -1.78 -4.22
CA ASP A 30 -11.80 -3.01 -4.63
C ASP A 30 -10.41 -2.67 -5.23
N SER A 31 -10.31 -1.56 -5.96
CA SER A 31 -9.04 -1.08 -6.53
C SER A 31 -8.11 -0.57 -5.42
N MET A 32 -8.64 0.24 -4.50
CA MET A 32 -7.88 0.74 -3.35
C MET A 32 -7.38 -0.40 -2.45
N LEU A 33 -8.22 -1.38 -2.14
CA LEU A 33 -7.86 -2.61 -1.41
C LEU A 33 -6.77 -3.38 -2.15
N GLY A 34 -6.86 -3.51 -3.48
CA GLY A 34 -5.81 -4.12 -4.28
C GLY A 34 -4.46 -3.40 -4.14
N ARG A 35 -4.47 -2.07 -4.16
CA ARG A 35 -3.28 -1.23 -3.95
C ARG A 35 -2.73 -1.33 -2.53
N LEU A 36 -3.59 -1.32 -1.50
CA LEU A 36 -3.18 -1.50 -0.10
C LEU A 36 -2.52 -2.85 0.11
N ARG A 37 -3.12 -3.93 -0.40
CA ARG A 37 -2.53 -5.28 -0.35
C ARG A 37 -1.17 -5.37 -1.04
N LYS A 38 -1.02 -4.67 -2.16
CA LYS A 38 0.26 -4.58 -2.87
C LYS A 38 1.29 -3.81 -2.04
N ALA A 39 0.94 -2.63 -1.53
CA ALA A 39 1.79 -1.83 -0.67
C ALA A 39 2.22 -2.61 0.59
N ARG A 40 1.29 -3.31 1.25
CA ARG A 40 1.57 -4.17 2.41
C ARG A 40 2.60 -5.25 2.08
N ARG A 41 2.41 -5.97 0.97
CA ARG A 41 3.37 -6.99 0.52
C ARG A 41 4.74 -6.40 0.24
N GLU A 42 4.81 -5.30 -0.50
CA GLU A 42 6.09 -4.65 -0.80
C GLU A 42 6.81 -4.18 0.47
N TRP A 43 6.10 -3.62 1.44
CA TRP A 43 6.69 -3.22 2.74
C TRP A 43 7.16 -4.41 3.57
N ALA A 44 6.38 -5.49 3.60
CA ALA A 44 6.74 -6.71 4.31
C ALA A 44 7.93 -7.43 3.67
N GLU A 45 7.98 -7.47 2.33
CA GLU A 45 9.10 -8.03 1.55
C GLU A 45 10.39 -7.23 1.73
N ARG A 46 10.34 -5.90 1.61
CA ARG A 46 11.52 -5.03 1.80
C ARG A 46 12.10 -5.15 3.21
N SER A 47 11.26 -5.39 4.20
CA SER A 47 11.69 -5.49 5.60
C SER A 47 12.12 -6.91 5.98
N ASN A 48 11.85 -7.91 5.15
CA ASN A 48 12.06 -9.33 5.44
C ASN A 48 11.36 -9.80 6.73
N LEU A 49 10.20 -9.19 7.06
CA LEU A 49 9.50 -9.37 8.34
C LEU A 49 8.28 -10.29 8.26
N SER A 50 7.89 -10.77 7.07
CA SER A 50 6.63 -11.53 6.88
C SER A 50 6.52 -12.81 7.73
N GLY A 51 7.62 -13.54 7.93
CA GLY A 51 7.64 -14.76 8.77
C GLY A 51 7.68 -14.45 10.27
N PRO A 52 8.69 -13.68 10.73
CA PRO A 52 8.81 -13.23 12.12
C PRO A 52 7.54 -12.59 12.69
N LEU A 53 6.81 -11.83 11.88
CA LEU A 53 5.59 -11.15 12.32
C LEU A 53 4.46 -12.10 12.75
N GLU A 54 4.31 -13.22 12.06
CA GLU A 54 3.27 -14.19 12.38
C GLU A 54 3.60 -14.93 13.69
N GLU A 55 4.88 -15.20 13.93
CA GLU A 55 5.36 -15.75 15.21
C GLU A 55 5.13 -14.76 16.36
N VAL A 56 5.51 -13.49 16.17
CA VAL A 56 5.29 -12.41 17.14
C VAL A 56 3.80 -12.29 17.48
N ARG A 57 2.91 -12.37 16.49
CA ARG A 57 1.46 -12.34 16.71
C ARG A 57 0.99 -13.49 17.60
N GLY A 58 1.46 -14.71 17.33
CA GLY A 58 1.12 -15.88 18.13
C GLY A 58 1.64 -15.79 19.57
N GLU A 59 2.87 -15.31 19.76
CA GLU A 59 3.47 -15.11 21.09
C GLU A 59 2.74 -14.01 21.88
N LEU A 60 2.39 -12.89 21.21
CA LEU A 60 1.61 -11.80 21.78
C LEU A 60 0.19 -12.26 22.20
N ASP A 61 -0.49 -13.04 21.36
CA ASP A 61 -1.81 -13.59 21.71
C ASP A 61 -1.75 -14.53 22.92
N ALA A 62 -0.69 -15.35 23.03
CA ALA A 62 -0.47 -16.22 24.17
C ALA A 62 -0.19 -15.41 25.45
N LEU A 63 0.63 -14.36 25.35
CA LEU A 63 0.90 -13.41 26.42
C LEU A 63 -0.40 -12.75 26.92
N LEU A 64 -1.20 -12.19 26.02
CA LEU A 64 -2.45 -11.51 26.37
C LEU A 64 -3.46 -12.46 27.02
N LYS A 65 -3.51 -13.73 26.62
CA LYS A 65 -4.36 -14.74 27.26
C LYS A 65 -3.93 -15.01 28.71
N LEU A 66 -2.63 -15.07 28.98
CA LEU A 66 -2.11 -15.27 30.34
C LEU A 66 -2.43 -14.09 31.24
N GLU A 67 -2.24 -12.86 30.75
CA GLU A 67 -2.57 -11.67 31.52
C GLU A 67 -4.08 -11.58 31.79
N ARG A 68 -4.93 -11.81 30.78
CA ARG A 68 -6.40 -11.84 30.97
C ARG A 68 -6.84 -12.91 31.95
N ALA A 69 -6.21 -14.08 31.94
CA ALA A 69 -6.49 -15.13 32.92
C ALA A 69 -6.11 -14.70 34.34
N SER A 70 -4.94 -14.07 34.50
CA SER A 70 -4.48 -13.54 35.80
C SER A 70 -5.38 -12.42 36.33
N LEU A 71 -5.91 -11.57 35.45
CA LEU A 71 -6.84 -10.50 35.82
C LEU A 71 -8.23 -11.04 36.17
N ALA A 72 -8.68 -12.14 35.57
CA ALA A 72 -9.97 -12.74 35.88
C ALA A 72 -10.07 -13.30 37.31
N ASP A 73 -8.92 -13.68 37.90
CA ASP A 73 -8.83 -14.14 39.29
C ASP A 73 -8.77 -12.97 40.29
N GLN A 74 -8.61 -11.74 39.82
CA GLN A 74 -8.52 -10.51 40.61
C GLN A 74 -9.84 -9.73 40.55
N THR A 75 -10.25 -9.12 41.68
CA THR A 75 -11.56 -8.43 41.79
C THR A 75 -11.46 -6.95 42.19
N ASP A 76 -10.23 -6.44 42.29
CA ASP A 76 -9.94 -5.05 42.61
C ASP A 76 -10.16 -4.11 41.41
N GLU A 77 -10.38 -2.82 41.70
CA GLU A 77 -10.60 -1.78 40.68
C GLU A 77 -9.41 -1.63 39.73
N SER A 78 -8.18 -1.91 40.21
CA SER A 78 -6.98 -1.90 39.37
C SER A 78 -7.01 -3.00 38.31
N ALA A 79 -7.42 -4.23 38.68
CA ALA A 79 -7.60 -5.31 37.72
C ALA A 79 -8.65 -5.00 36.64
N GLN A 80 -9.74 -4.30 37.00
CA GLN A 80 -10.76 -3.86 36.03
C GLN A 80 -10.22 -2.82 35.04
N LEU A 81 -9.45 -1.83 35.52
CA LEU A 81 -8.82 -0.82 34.66
C LEU A 81 -7.81 -1.46 33.69
N LYS A 82 -6.99 -2.38 34.18
CA LYS A 82 -6.05 -3.16 33.36
C LYS A 82 -6.78 -3.98 32.30
N GLY A 83 -7.90 -4.62 32.66
CA GLY A 83 -8.76 -5.34 31.70
C GLY A 83 -9.26 -4.45 30.56
N MET A 84 -9.71 -3.23 30.87
CA MET A 84 -10.14 -2.25 29.87
C MET A 84 -8.99 -1.80 28.96
N GLN A 85 -7.79 -1.59 29.51
CA GLN A 85 -6.60 -1.27 28.70
C GLN A 85 -6.27 -2.40 27.71
N LEU A 86 -6.34 -3.67 28.14
CA LEU A 86 -6.10 -4.82 27.27
C LEU A 86 -7.18 -5.03 26.19
N GLU A 87 -8.38 -4.50 26.39
CA GLU A 87 -9.44 -4.48 25.38
C GLU A 87 -9.28 -3.32 24.39
N ALA A 88 -8.69 -2.21 24.83
CA ALA A 88 -8.40 -1.03 24.02
C ALA A 88 -7.12 -1.17 23.18
N LEU A 89 -6.35 -2.26 23.36
CA LEU A 89 -5.11 -2.48 22.61
C LEU A 89 -5.35 -2.47 21.09
N PRO A 90 -4.44 -1.86 20.31
CA PRO A 90 -4.48 -1.95 18.85
C PRO A 90 -4.52 -3.42 18.39
N LYS A 91 -5.27 -3.69 17.32
CA LYS A 91 -5.34 -5.04 16.73
C LYS A 91 -4.06 -5.46 16.02
N ASN A 92 -3.17 -4.49 15.74
CA ASN A 92 -1.88 -4.72 15.11
C ASN A 92 -0.82 -5.06 16.19
N PRO A 93 0.09 -6.01 15.91
CA PRO A 93 1.04 -6.50 16.92
C PRO A 93 2.04 -5.44 17.38
N ALA A 94 2.44 -4.51 16.49
CA ALA A 94 3.42 -3.47 16.81
C ALA A 94 2.89 -2.44 17.81
N GLY A 95 1.68 -1.92 17.55
CA GLY A 95 0.99 -0.99 18.44
C GLY A 95 0.64 -1.65 19.76
N ALA A 96 0.20 -2.90 19.75
CA ALA A 96 -0.01 -3.66 20.98
C ALA A 96 1.29 -3.81 21.81
N LEU A 97 2.42 -4.13 21.18
CA LEU A 97 3.72 -4.22 21.87
C LEU A 97 4.17 -2.88 22.47
N ARG A 98 3.91 -1.77 21.79
CA ARG A 98 4.23 -0.41 22.27
C ARG A 98 3.38 -0.03 23.46
N GLU A 99 2.06 -0.21 23.39
CA GLU A 99 1.16 0.05 24.52
C GLU A 99 1.49 -0.85 25.73
N LEU A 100 1.95 -2.09 25.47
CA LEU A 100 2.39 -3.01 26.52
C LEU A 100 3.76 -2.66 27.13
N GLN A 101 4.54 -1.75 26.54
CA GLN A 101 5.84 -1.35 27.06
C GLN A 101 5.71 -0.64 28.40
N ASP A 102 4.73 0.25 28.51
CA ASP A 102 4.41 1.01 29.73
C ASP A 102 3.36 0.30 30.60
N TYR A 103 2.91 -0.89 30.19
CA TYR A 103 1.88 -1.65 30.87
C TYR A 103 2.42 -2.39 32.11
N ASP A 104 1.75 -2.20 33.24
CA ASP A 104 2.07 -2.87 34.48
C ASP A 104 1.41 -4.28 34.54
N PHE A 105 2.15 -5.29 34.10
CA PHE A 105 1.70 -6.69 34.11
C PHE A 105 1.38 -7.19 35.51
N SER A 106 0.21 -7.80 35.65
CA SER A 106 -0.22 -8.45 36.91
C SER A 106 0.37 -9.85 37.05
N SER A 107 0.60 -10.54 35.92
CA SER A 107 1.28 -11.83 35.90
C SER A 107 2.79 -11.67 35.67
N GLY A 108 3.59 -12.19 36.61
CA GLY A 108 5.04 -12.28 36.45
C GLY A 108 5.46 -13.17 35.27
N GLU A 109 4.67 -14.19 34.93
CA GLU A 109 4.91 -15.01 33.73
C GLU A 109 4.62 -14.23 32.45
N ALA A 110 3.55 -13.43 32.43
CA ALA A 110 3.25 -12.56 31.29
C ALA A 110 4.39 -11.57 31.07
N ARG A 111 4.84 -10.90 32.14
CA ARG A 111 5.98 -9.97 32.05
C ARG A 111 7.24 -10.63 31.48
N ALA A 112 7.61 -11.81 31.99
CA ALA A 112 8.78 -12.52 31.50
C ALA A 112 8.66 -12.92 30.02
N ARG A 113 7.46 -13.31 29.55
CA ARG A 113 7.22 -13.62 28.13
C ARG A 113 7.29 -12.38 27.25
N TYR A 114 6.78 -11.25 27.72
CA TYR A 114 6.91 -9.98 26.99
C TYR A 114 8.38 -9.57 26.84
N GLU A 115 9.16 -9.63 27.92
CA GLU A 115 10.60 -9.32 27.90
C GLU A 115 11.36 -10.25 26.95
N ALA A 116 11.07 -11.56 26.99
CA ALA A 116 11.67 -12.54 26.08
C ALA A 116 11.30 -12.30 24.60
N LEU A 117 10.03 -11.95 24.32
CA LEU A 117 9.56 -11.61 22.98
C LEU A 117 10.28 -10.36 22.44
N MET A 118 10.44 -9.33 23.29
CA MET A 118 11.16 -8.11 22.94
C MET A 118 12.64 -8.38 22.65
N ASP A 119 13.29 -9.24 23.45
CA ASP A 119 14.68 -9.65 23.22
C ASP A 119 14.84 -10.45 21.93
N LYS A 120 13.93 -11.40 21.64
CA LYS A 120 13.92 -12.17 20.38
C LYS A 120 13.75 -11.24 19.18
N LEU A 121 12.76 -10.34 19.23
CA LEU A 121 12.49 -9.38 18.17
C LEU A 121 13.70 -8.46 17.91
N ARG A 122 14.36 -8.00 18.98
CA ARG A 122 15.60 -7.22 18.90
C ARG A 122 16.68 -7.97 18.13
N GLN A 123 16.92 -9.24 18.47
CA GLN A 123 17.91 -10.07 17.80
C GLN A 123 17.57 -10.30 16.33
N GLU A 124 16.30 -10.60 16.01
CA GLU A 124 15.85 -10.86 14.64
C GLU A 124 15.94 -9.63 13.74
N ILE A 125 15.59 -8.45 14.26
CA ILE A 125 15.72 -7.18 13.53
C ILE A 125 17.19 -6.88 13.25
N LEU A 126 18.07 -7.04 14.24
CA LEU A 126 19.51 -6.87 14.05
C LEU A 126 20.06 -7.85 12.99
N ASN A 127 19.63 -9.11 13.04
CA ASN A 127 20.01 -10.13 12.06
C ASN A 127 19.44 -9.84 10.65
N SER A 128 18.25 -9.26 10.56
CA SER A 128 17.64 -8.82 9.29
C SER A 128 18.41 -7.66 8.68
N TYR A 129 18.68 -6.62 9.49
CA TYR A 129 19.46 -5.46 9.09
C TYR A 129 20.85 -5.86 8.60
N PHE A 130 21.52 -6.76 9.33
CA PHE A 130 22.81 -7.32 8.92
C PHE A 130 22.76 -8.00 7.55
N ARG A 131 21.78 -8.88 7.33
CA ARG A 131 21.60 -9.56 6.03
C ARG A 131 21.29 -8.58 4.90
N SER A 132 20.52 -7.53 5.17
CA SER A 132 20.23 -6.47 4.20
C SER A 132 21.48 -5.67 3.85
N LEU A 133 22.26 -5.26 4.86
CA LEU A 133 23.55 -4.61 4.68
C LEU A 133 24.50 -5.48 3.84
N MET A 134 24.58 -6.77 4.15
CA MET A 134 25.34 -7.75 3.39
C MET A 134 24.89 -7.86 1.93
N GLY A 135 23.58 -7.88 1.67
CA GLY A 135 23.04 -7.88 0.31
C GLY A 135 23.34 -6.60 -0.46
N SER A 136 23.40 -5.45 0.22
CA SER A 136 23.81 -4.19 -0.40
C SER A 136 25.30 -4.15 -0.74
N MET A 137 26.15 -4.70 0.14
CA MET A 137 27.60 -4.78 -0.08
C MET A 137 27.99 -5.78 -1.17
N GLN A 138 27.20 -6.84 -1.38
CA GLN A 138 27.42 -7.80 -2.48
C GLN A 138 27.26 -7.17 -3.88
N ASN A 139 26.58 -6.02 -3.99
CA ASN A 139 26.33 -5.33 -5.26
C ASN A 139 27.28 -4.15 -5.52
N VAL A 140 28.26 -3.91 -4.65
CA VAL A 140 29.25 -2.84 -4.84
C VAL A 140 30.18 -3.23 -5.98
N THR A 141 30.21 -2.42 -7.03
CA THR A 141 31.09 -2.66 -8.18
C THR A 141 32.49 -2.09 -7.92
N ALA A 142 33.48 -2.52 -8.70
CA ALA A 142 34.83 -1.94 -8.64
C ALA A 142 34.86 -0.44 -8.96
N GLU A 143 33.92 0.03 -9.80
CA GLU A 143 33.77 1.45 -10.14
C GLU A 143 33.25 2.27 -8.96
N ASP A 144 32.32 1.70 -8.18
CA ASP A 144 31.80 2.35 -6.96
C ASP A 144 32.91 2.52 -5.92
N VAL A 145 33.76 1.50 -5.75
CA VAL A 145 34.92 1.56 -4.82
C VAL A 145 35.91 2.63 -5.26
N ALA A 146 36.24 2.68 -6.56
CA ALA A 146 37.15 3.71 -7.09
C ALA A 146 36.59 5.12 -6.88
N ARG A 147 35.28 5.31 -7.10
CA ARG A 147 34.64 6.60 -6.90
C ARG A 147 34.63 7.06 -5.44
N ILE A 148 34.37 6.13 -4.50
CA ILE A 148 34.46 6.41 -3.06
C ILE A 148 35.89 6.78 -2.69
N LYS A 149 36.88 6.06 -3.22
CA LYS A 149 38.30 6.35 -2.98
C LYS A 149 38.69 7.76 -3.42
N ASP A 150 38.32 8.15 -4.64
CA ASP A 150 38.62 9.48 -5.17
C ASP A 150 37.96 10.58 -4.31
N MET A 151 36.70 10.36 -3.88
CA MET A 151 36.01 11.28 -2.97
C MET A 151 36.73 11.43 -1.63
N MET A 152 37.19 10.33 -1.02
CA MET A 152 37.89 10.38 0.27
C MET A 152 39.24 11.07 0.16
N ALA A 153 39.97 10.83 -0.92
CA ALA A 153 41.25 11.50 -1.20
C ALA A 153 41.04 13.02 -1.34
N GLU A 154 40.07 13.43 -2.17
CA GLU A 154 39.77 14.84 -2.37
C GLU A 154 39.29 15.52 -1.07
N LEU A 155 38.47 14.82 -0.28
CA LEU A 155 38.02 15.33 1.01
C LEU A 155 39.17 15.51 2.01
N ASN A 156 40.11 14.55 2.09
CA ASN A 156 41.28 14.68 2.94
C ASN A 156 42.17 15.86 2.49
N ASP A 157 42.32 16.08 1.19
CA ASP A 157 43.02 17.24 0.65
C ASP A 157 42.32 18.56 1.02
N MET A 158 40.98 18.60 0.96
CA MET A 158 40.18 19.76 1.38
C MET A 158 40.30 20.05 2.89
N ILE A 159 40.31 19.01 3.73
CA ILE A 159 40.55 19.16 5.17
C ILE A 159 41.96 19.71 5.41
N ALA A 160 42.97 19.19 4.70
CA ALA A 160 44.34 19.65 4.83
C ALA A 160 44.52 21.10 4.36
N ALA A 161 43.86 21.51 3.27
CA ALA A 161 43.83 22.88 2.78
C ALA A 161 43.15 23.82 3.80
N ARG A 162 41.99 23.43 4.34
CA ARG A 162 41.30 24.16 5.41
C ARG A 162 42.18 24.36 6.64
N ASN A 163 42.89 23.32 7.09
CA ASN A 163 43.77 23.40 8.26
C ASN A 163 44.97 24.33 8.05
N ARG A 164 45.29 24.69 6.80
CA ARG A 164 46.31 25.67 6.43
C ARG A 164 45.76 27.07 6.13
N ASP A 165 44.44 27.28 6.30
CA ASP A 165 43.72 28.47 5.84
C ASP A 165 43.86 28.74 4.33
N ASP A 166 44.02 27.68 3.52
CA ASP A 166 44.03 27.75 2.06
C ASP A 166 42.59 27.82 1.48
N GLU A 167 42.45 28.28 0.23
CA GLU A 167 41.17 28.29 -0.49
C GLU A 167 40.69 26.86 -0.81
N VAL A 168 39.40 26.57 -0.53
CA VAL A 168 38.82 25.24 -0.71
C VAL A 168 37.68 25.28 -1.73
N ASP A 169 37.78 24.45 -2.78
CA ASP A 169 36.76 24.29 -3.82
C ASP A 169 35.63 23.34 -3.39
N PHE A 170 34.80 23.78 -2.44
CA PHE A 170 33.64 23.01 -1.96
C PHE A 170 32.55 22.84 -3.03
N GLU A 171 32.35 23.85 -3.88
CA GLU A 171 31.34 23.81 -4.95
C GLU A 171 31.70 22.74 -6.00
N GLY A 172 32.98 22.67 -6.39
CA GLY A 172 33.49 21.64 -7.29
C GLY A 172 33.37 20.23 -6.71
N PHE A 173 33.67 20.06 -5.41
CA PHE A 173 33.49 18.79 -4.71
C PHE A 173 32.02 18.33 -4.74
N MET A 174 31.09 19.21 -4.38
CA MET A 174 29.65 18.91 -4.39
C MET A 174 29.13 18.64 -5.80
N SER A 175 29.67 19.28 -6.83
CA SER A 175 29.32 18.97 -8.22
C SER A 175 29.74 17.56 -8.64
N ARG A 176 30.79 16.98 -8.04
CA ARG A 176 31.30 15.63 -8.38
C ARG A 176 30.67 14.52 -7.53
N TYR A 177 30.43 14.80 -6.25
CA TYR A 177 30.06 13.79 -5.24
C TYR A 177 28.76 14.08 -4.48
N GLY A 178 28.02 15.13 -4.82
CA GLY A 178 26.83 15.56 -4.07
C GLY A 178 25.71 14.52 -4.00
N ASP A 179 25.62 13.59 -4.96
CA ASP A 179 24.67 12.48 -4.93
C ASP A 179 24.90 11.49 -3.79
N MET A 180 26.11 11.45 -3.19
CA MET A 180 26.42 10.64 -2.02
C MET A 180 25.96 11.26 -0.70
N PHE A 181 25.51 12.53 -0.72
CA PHE A 181 25.16 13.34 0.44
C PHE A 181 23.71 13.87 0.34
N PRO A 182 22.70 13.06 0.72
CA PRO A 182 21.30 13.47 0.64
C PRO A 182 20.94 14.67 1.52
N GLU A 183 21.75 14.97 2.53
CA GLU A 183 21.58 16.10 3.45
C GLU A 183 21.91 17.46 2.81
N ASN A 184 22.52 17.49 1.62
CA ASN A 184 22.87 18.70 0.87
C ASN A 184 23.58 19.79 1.72
N PRO A 185 24.80 19.52 2.22
CA PRO A 185 25.55 20.49 3.00
C PRO A 185 25.82 21.79 2.22
N THR A 186 25.73 22.92 2.91
CA THR A 186 25.93 24.26 2.33
C THR A 186 27.40 24.68 2.29
N ASN A 187 28.24 24.08 3.13
CA ASN A 187 29.68 24.37 3.22
C ASN A 187 30.47 23.16 3.74
N LEU A 188 31.80 23.25 3.69
CA LEU A 188 32.70 22.18 4.12
C LEU A 188 32.54 21.84 5.61
N ASP A 189 32.36 22.82 6.49
CA ASP A 189 32.22 22.55 7.94
C ASP A 189 30.95 21.73 8.23
N GLU A 190 29.84 22.05 7.56
CA GLU A 190 28.59 21.30 7.65
C GLU A 190 28.74 19.87 7.11
N LEU A 191 29.45 19.70 5.98
CA LEU A 191 29.77 18.38 5.44
C LEU A 191 30.59 17.55 6.45
N LEU A 192 31.64 18.13 7.04
CA LEU A 192 32.48 17.46 8.01
C LEU A 192 31.70 17.09 9.28
N GLU A 193 30.77 17.95 9.71
CA GLU A 193 29.87 17.64 10.82
C GLU A 193 28.95 16.45 10.52
N ILE A 194 28.33 16.41 9.34
CA ILE A 194 27.48 15.29 8.90
C ILE A 194 28.31 13.98 8.87
N LEU A 195 29.50 14.04 8.29
CA LEU A 195 30.41 12.89 8.22
C LEU A 195 30.86 12.41 9.59
N ALA A 196 31.21 13.32 10.50
CA ALA A 196 31.59 12.98 11.87
C ALA A 196 30.44 12.28 12.61
N ARG A 197 29.21 12.81 12.50
CA ARG A 197 28.01 12.21 13.09
C ARG A 197 27.73 10.81 12.53
N ARG A 198 27.87 10.62 11.21
CA ARG A 198 27.69 9.33 10.55
C ARG A 198 28.74 8.31 10.98
N MET A 199 30.01 8.70 11.03
CA MET A 199 31.11 7.84 11.48
C MET A 199 30.98 7.47 12.95
N ALA A 200 30.61 8.41 13.82
CA ALA A 200 30.32 8.13 15.22
C ALA A 200 29.10 7.22 15.41
N ALA A 201 28.09 7.30 14.54
CA ALA A 201 26.97 6.34 14.55
C ALA A 201 27.43 4.93 14.14
N MET A 202 28.30 4.84 13.14
CA MET A 202 28.88 3.56 12.69
C MET A 202 29.80 2.93 13.75
N SER A 203 30.66 3.71 14.41
CA SER A 203 31.51 3.20 15.50
C SER A 203 30.68 2.66 16.66
N ARG A 204 29.60 3.36 17.04
CA ARG A 204 28.63 2.89 18.03
C ARG A 204 27.93 1.61 17.61
N LEU A 205 27.51 1.52 16.33
CA LEU A 205 26.95 0.29 15.78
C LEU A 205 27.97 -0.86 15.91
N MET A 206 29.23 -0.66 15.52
CA MET A 206 30.28 -1.67 15.66
C MET A 206 30.52 -2.07 17.12
N ALA A 207 30.46 -1.11 18.04
CA ALA A 207 30.55 -1.37 19.48
C ALA A 207 29.37 -2.19 20.02
N SER A 208 28.19 -2.05 19.40
CA SER A 208 26.98 -2.82 19.75
C SER A 208 26.98 -4.26 19.21
N LEU A 209 27.85 -4.60 18.25
CA LEU A 209 27.93 -5.94 17.66
C LEU A 209 28.66 -6.95 18.56
N SER A 210 28.22 -8.20 18.50
CA SER A 210 28.90 -9.31 19.17
C SER A 210 30.32 -9.54 18.60
N PRO A 211 31.25 -10.13 19.37
CA PRO A 211 32.59 -10.44 18.88
C PRO A 211 32.60 -11.29 17.61
N GLN A 212 31.67 -12.24 17.48
CA GLN A 212 31.53 -13.10 16.30
C GLN A 212 31.06 -12.30 15.07
N GLN A 213 30.01 -11.48 15.21
CA GLN A 213 29.49 -10.65 14.12
C GLN A 213 30.52 -9.61 13.64
N ARG A 214 31.32 -9.06 14.56
CA ARG A 214 32.43 -8.16 14.20
C ARG A 214 33.49 -8.87 13.35
N ALA A 215 33.87 -10.09 13.73
CA ALA A 215 34.85 -10.86 12.98
C ALA A 215 34.35 -11.22 11.57
N GLU A 216 33.06 -11.57 11.43
CA GLU A 216 32.45 -11.83 10.13
C GLU A 216 32.44 -10.59 9.23
N LEU A 217 32.03 -9.43 9.77
CA LEU A 217 32.08 -8.16 9.02
C LEU A 217 33.51 -7.77 8.63
N GLN A 218 34.48 -7.95 9.53
CA GLN A 218 35.88 -7.65 9.23
C GLN A 218 36.38 -8.48 8.06
N GLY A 219 36.08 -9.79 8.02
CA GLY A 219 36.48 -10.64 6.90
C GLY A 219 35.84 -10.24 5.56
N LEU A 220 34.62 -9.71 5.59
CA LEU A 220 33.94 -9.22 4.39
C LEU A 220 34.44 -7.84 3.97
N ALA A 221 34.68 -6.96 4.95
CA ALA A 221 35.31 -5.66 4.74
C ALA A 221 36.71 -5.83 4.14
N GLU A 222 37.51 -6.79 4.60
CA GLU A 222 38.81 -7.12 4.01
C GLU A 222 38.72 -7.56 2.54
N SER A 223 37.63 -8.22 2.14
CA SER A 223 37.43 -8.63 0.75
C SER A 223 37.10 -7.45 -0.18
N VAL A 224 36.32 -6.48 0.30
CA VAL A 224 35.90 -5.29 -0.47
C VAL A 224 36.95 -4.18 -0.39
N LEU A 225 37.57 -4.01 0.77
CA LEU A 225 38.63 -3.04 1.10
C LEU A 225 40.03 -3.64 0.95
N SER A 226 40.21 -4.55 -0.01
CA SER A 226 41.51 -5.16 -0.30
C SER A 226 42.56 -4.14 -0.80
N ASP A 227 42.14 -2.89 -1.07
CA ASP A 227 43.02 -1.77 -1.40
C ASP A 227 43.56 -1.09 -0.13
N LEU A 228 44.87 -1.26 0.10
CA LEU A 228 45.62 -0.63 1.20
C LEU A 228 45.51 0.91 1.19
N ASP A 229 45.31 1.52 0.03
CA ASP A 229 45.22 2.96 -0.12
C ASP A 229 43.88 3.50 0.41
N LEU A 230 42.79 2.78 0.15
CA LEU A 230 41.48 3.15 0.68
C LEU A 230 41.47 3.07 2.21
N ALA A 231 42.05 2.00 2.78
CA ALA A 231 42.20 1.84 4.22
C ALA A 231 42.93 3.02 4.86
N TRP A 232 43.98 3.51 4.19
CA TRP A 232 44.73 4.67 4.65
C TRP A 232 43.92 5.97 4.58
N GLN A 233 43.20 6.23 3.47
CA GLN A 233 42.33 7.40 3.32
C GLN A 233 41.23 7.44 4.40
N MET A 234 40.65 6.27 4.73
CA MET A 234 39.65 6.13 5.79
C MET A 234 40.22 6.44 7.18
N ASP A 235 41.42 5.95 7.47
CA ASP A 235 42.09 6.20 8.75
C ASP A 235 42.44 7.70 8.92
N GLN A 236 42.97 8.33 7.87
CA GLN A 236 43.23 9.78 7.85
C GLN A 236 41.96 10.59 8.11
N LEU A 237 40.88 10.28 7.39
CA LEU A 237 39.60 10.98 7.57
C LEU A 237 39.07 10.80 9.00
N ASN A 238 39.10 9.59 9.53
CA ASN A 238 38.62 9.29 10.88
C ASN A 238 39.41 10.07 11.94
N GLN A 239 40.73 10.17 11.81
CA GLN A 239 41.57 10.97 12.70
C GLN A 239 41.20 12.46 12.61
N ASN A 240 41.13 13.02 11.40
CA ASN A 240 40.76 14.41 11.16
C ASN A 240 39.38 14.76 11.78
N LEU A 241 38.38 13.90 11.60
CA LEU A 241 37.03 14.14 12.13
C LEU A 241 36.99 14.07 13.66
N ARG A 242 37.74 13.14 14.28
CA ARG A 242 37.85 13.03 15.74
C ARG A 242 38.51 14.27 16.35
N GLU A 243 39.50 14.83 15.67
CA GLU A 243 40.17 16.07 16.09
C GLU A 243 39.25 17.29 15.97
N LEU A 244 38.47 17.37 14.90
CA LEU A 244 37.51 18.47 14.68
C LEU A 244 36.32 18.43 15.64
N MET A 245 35.87 17.22 16.00
CA MET A 245 34.68 17.00 16.83
C MET A 245 34.99 16.16 18.07
N PRO A 246 35.82 16.64 19.02
CA PRO A 246 36.22 15.86 20.19
C PRO A 246 35.05 15.61 21.16
N ASN A 247 33.99 16.42 21.08
CA ASN A 247 32.81 16.34 21.95
C ASN A 247 31.76 15.33 21.45
N LEU A 248 31.98 14.69 20.31
CA LEU A 248 31.06 13.70 19.77
C LEU A 248 31.27 12.35 20.49
N PRO A 249 30.21 11.56 20.76
CA PRO A 249 30.34 10.26 21.42
C PRO A 249 30.88 9.20 20.43
N TRP A 250 32.18 9.27 20.14
CA TRP A 250 32.87 8.37 19.20
C TRP A 250 32.94 6.93 19.71
N ASP A 251 33.31 6.76 20.99
CA ASP A 251 33.55 5.47 21.62
C ASP A 251 32.70 5.26 22.89
N GLU A 252 31.79 6.20 23.19
CA GLU A 252 30.87 6.07 24.32
C GLU A 252 29.77 5.07 23.99
N VAL A 253 29.89 3.88 24.57
CA VAL A 253 28.77 2.99 24.79
C VAL A 253 27.91 3.66 25.85
N SER A 254 26.94 4.49 25.43
CA SER A 254 26.06 5.13 26.42
C SER A 254 25.43 4.03 27.27
N PRO A 255 25.47 4.11 28.61
CA PRO A 255 24.76 3.16 29.47
C PRO A 255 23.25 3.11 29.16
N ASN A 256 22.73 4.17 28.53
CA ASN A 256 21.35 4.34 28.09
C ASN A 256 21.10 3.94 26.63
N TYR A 257 22.07 3.36 25.92
CA TYR A 257 21.91 2.86 24.54
C TYR A 257 21.01 1.59 24.45
N GLY A 258 20.25 1.30 25.50
CA GLY A 258 19.27 0.23 25.59
C GLY A 258 17.81 0.67 25.50
N GLU A 259 17.49 1.97 25.51
CA GLU A 259 16.09 2.39 25.68
C GLU A 259 15.51 3.35 24.65
N GLN A 260 16.27 4.15 23.86
CA GLN A 260 15.59 5.15 22.99
C GLN A 260 16.17 5.49 21.61
N ASP A 261 17.41 5.14 21.24
CA ASP A 261 17.96 5.53 19.92
C ASP A 261 18.55 4.35 19.14
N MET A 262 17.71 3.34 18.91
CA MET A 262 18.07 2.13 18.16
C MET A 262 17.53 2.15 16.73
N PRO A 263 18.17 1.44 15.76
CA PRO A 263 17.55 1.00 14.50
C PRO A 263 16.27 0.14 14.70
N MET A 264 15.97 -0.23 15.95
CA MET A 264 14.70 -0.76 16.41
C MET A 264 13.55 0.24 16.23
N SER A 265 13.75 1.57 16.33
CA SER A 265 12.70 2.55 16.05
C SER A 265 12.25 2.45 14.60
N GLN A 266 13.19 2.39 13.65
CA GLN A 266 12.85 2.21 12.22
C GLN A 266 12.15 0.88 11.93
N ALA A 267 12.53 -0.19 12.62
CA ALA A 267 11.85 -1.48 12.47
C ALA A 267 10.45 -1.46 13.10
N VAL A 268 10.29 -0.87 14.28
CA VAL A 268 9.00 -0.68 14.95
C VAL A 268 8.11 0.26 14.12
N ASP A 269 8.65 1.31 13.52
CA ASP A 269 7.95 2.24 12.62
C ASP A 269 7.51 1.52 11.33
N ALA A 270 8.35 0.63 10.78
CA ALA A 270 7.97 -0.20 9.65
C ALA A 270 6.85 -1.19 10.00
N LEU A 271 6.91 -1.78 11.21
CA LEU A 271 5.87 -2.67 11.71
C LEU A 271 4.56 -1.92 12.00
N GLU A 272 4.64 -0.74 12.59
CA GLU A 272 3.52 0.17 12.78
C GLU A 272 2.91 0.54 11.44
N ARG A 273 3.73 0.87 10.45
CA ARG A 273 3.27 1.22 9.12
C ARG A 273 2.54 0.07 8.42
N VAL A 274 3.03 -1.16 8.56
CA VAL A 274 2.35 -2.36 8.08
C VAL A 274 1.02 -2.54 8.84
N GLY A 275 1.03 -2.33 10.15
CA GLY A 275 -0.16 -2.36 11.00
C GLY A 275 -1.24 -1.35 10.60
N GLU A 276 -0.86 -0.10 10.33
CA GLU A 276 -1.75 0.96 9.83
C GLU A 276 -2.42 0.54 8.51
N ILE A 277 -1.65 -0.06 7.60
CA ILE A 277 -2.16 -0.54 6.31
C ILE A 277 -3.15 -1.70 6.51
N GLU A 278 -2.88 -2.63 7.43
CA GLU A 278 -3.77 -3.74 7.75
C GLU A 278 -5.09 -3.29 8.40
N GLU A 279 -5.02 -2.33 9.32
CA GLU A 279 -6.21 -1.74 9.94
C GLU A 279 -7.08 -1.02 8.91
N LEU A 280 -6.45 -0.24 8.03
CA LEU A 280 -7.14 0.40 6.92
C LEU A 280 -7.74 -0.63 5.95
N GLU A 281 -7.03 -1.72 5.65
CA GLU A 281 -7.54 -2.83 4.83
C GLU A 281 -8.79 -3.47 5.45
N SER A 282 -8.79 -3.71 6.77
CA SER A 282 -9.92 -4.30 7.49
C SER A 282 -11.13 -3.37 7.52
N THR A 283 -10.90 -2.08 7.80
CA THR A 283 -11.96 -1.05 7.81
C THR A 283 -12.59 -0.90 6.43
N MET A 284 -11.76 -0.88 5.38
CA MET A 284 -12.20 -0.73 3.99
C MET A 284 -12.88 -1.98 3.42
N SER A 285 -12.50 -3.17 3.89
CA SER A 285 -13.16 -4.43 3.51
C SER A 285 -14.56 -4.56 4.12
N GLY A 286 -14.82 -3.85 5.22
CA GLY A 286 -16.11 -3.84 5.91
C GLY A 286 -16.44 -5.18 6.57
N ASP A 287 -15.42 -5.84 7.15
CA ASP A 287 -15.53 -7.19 7.72
C ASP A 287 -16.39 -7.27 9.00
N TYR A 288 -17.03 -6.17 9.42
CA TYR A 288 -17.90 -6.09 10.59
C TYR A 288 -19.31 -5.57 10.25
N ALA A 289 -20.28 -5.99 11.07
CA ALA A 289 -21.68 -5.62 10.88
C ALA A 289 -21.88 -4.10 11.07
N GLY A 290 -22.35 -3.43 10.02
CA GLY A 290 -22.62 -2.00 10.05
C GLY A 290 -21.48 -1.11 9.56
N ALA A 291 -20.39 -1.68 9.02
CA ALA A 291 -19.33 -0.91 8.40
C ALA A 291 -19.85 0.06 7.33
N THR A 292 -19.42 1.31 7.42
CA THR A 292 -19.79 2.40 6.53
C THR A 292 -18.56 3.00 5.86
N LEU A 293 -18.77 3.70 4.75
CA LEU A 293 -17.71 4.48 4.12
C LEU A 293 -17.19 5.58 5.04
N GLU A 294 -18.01 6.09 5.96
CA GLU A 294 -17.64 7.14 6.91
C GLU A 294 -16.58 6.68 7.92
N ASP A 295 -16.54 5.39 8.23
CA ASP A 295 -15.56 4.81 9.15
C ASP A 295 -14.14 4.81 8.56
N ILE A 296 -14.00 5.00 7.24
CA ILE A 296 -12.71 5.03 6.56
C ILE A 296 -12.11 6.43 6.67
N ASP A 297 -10.98 6.54 7.36
CA ASP A 297 -10.20 7.76 7.52
C ASP A 297 -9.52 8.17 6.19
N GLU A 298 -9.83 9.38 5.72
CA GLU A 298 -9.29 9.94 4.48
C GLU A 298 -7.81 10.29 4.57
N ASP A 299 -7.33 10.69 5.75
CA ASP A 299 -5.94 11.05 5.97
C ASP A 299 -5.06 9.79 5.97
N GLN A 300 -5.59 8.68 6.49
CA GLN A 300 -4.92 7.37 6.39
C GLN A 300 -4.83 6.90 4.94
N VAL A 301 -5.92 7.02 4.17
CA VAL A 301 -5.91 6.69 2.73
C VAL A 301 -4.93 7.56 1.98
N ARG A 302 -4.86 8.86 2.28
CA ARG A 302 -3.89 9.78 1.67
C ARG A 302 -2.45 9.37 1.99
N ARG A 303 -2.15 9.08 3.26
CA ARG A 303 -0.82 8.63 3.67
C ARG A 303 -0.44 7.31 3.00
N ALA A 304 -1.36 6.35 2.90
CA ALA A 304 -1.06 5.01 2.40
C ALA A 304 -1.04 4.89 0.86
N LEU A 305 -1.94 5.59 0.17
CA LEU A 305 -2.19 5.45 -1.27
C LEU A 305 -1.99 6.74 -2.09
N GLY A 306 -1.80 7.88 -1.43
CA GLY A 306 -1.64 9.19 -2.07
C GLY A 306 -2.95 9.96 -2.27
N GLU A 307 -2.83 11.19 -2.77
CA GLU A 307 -3.94 12.15 -2.89
C GLU A 307 -5.08 11.69 -3.81
N GLU A 308 -4.76 10.99 -4.90
CA GLU A 308 -5.76 10.51 -5.86
C GLU A 308 -6.76 9.54 -5.19
N ALA A 309 -6.25 8.60 -4.40
CA ALA A 309 -7.10 7.63 -3.70
C ALA A 309 -7.97 8.31 -2.63
N ALA A 310 -7.43 9.31 -1.93
CA ALA A 310 -8.19 10.10 -0.96
C ALA A 310 -9.31 10.89 -1.64
N ALA A 311 -9.03 11.49 -2.81
CA ALA A 311 -10.02 12.23 -3.60
C ALA A 311 -11.14 11.31 -4.14
N ASP A 312 -10.82 10.07 -4.49
CA ASP A 312 -11.80 9.07 -4.92
C ASP A 312 -12.68 8.59 -3.76
N LEU A 313 -12.11 8.37 -2.57
CA LEU A 313 -12.86 8.03 -1.36
C LEU A 313 -13.83 9.16 -0.98
N GLN A 314 -13.35 10.41 -0.97
CA GLN A 314 -14.18 11.59 -0.71
C GLN A 314 -15.36 11.69 -1.66
N TRP A 315 -15.14 11.34 -2.93
CA TRP A 315 -16.18 11.36 -3.93
C TRP A 315 -17.23 10.26 -3.70
N LEU A 316 -16.82 9.06 -3.30
CA LEU A 316 -17.75 7.99 -2.90
C LEU A 316 -18.61 8.42 -1.70
N LYS A 317 -17.98 8.98 -0.66
CA LYS A 317 -18.69 9.53 0.53
C LYS A 317 -19.70 10.62 0.13
N LYS A 318 -19.31 11.55 -0.75
CA LYS A 318 -20.21 12.62 -1.25
C LYS A 318 -21.42 12.05 -1.98
N ILE A 319 -21.25 11.00 -2.78
CA ILE A 319 -22.38 10.37 -3.47
C ILE A 319 -23.32 9.72 -2.46
N GLU A 320 -22.80 8.97 -1.49
CA GLU A 320 -23.63 8.33 -0.46
C GLU A 320 -24.46 9.38 0.30
N ARG A 321 -23.82 10.45 0.78
CA ARG A 321 -24.49 11.56 1.47
C ARG A 321 -25.56 12.22 0.62
N ALA A 322 -25.26 12.53 -0.65
CA ALA A 322 -26.24 13.15 -1.55
C ALA A 322 -27.46 12.25 -1.81
N LEU A 323 -27.26 10.93 -1.89
CA LEU A 323 -28.35 9.98 -2.04
C LEU A 323 -29.18 9.84 -0.75
N GLU A 324 -28.55 9.93 0.41
CA GLU A 324 -29.22 9.88 1.72
C GLU A 324 -30.04 11.17 1.96
N GLU A 325 -29.45 12.34 1.72
CA GLU A 325 -30.12 13.65 1.81
C GLU A 325 -31.31 13.78 0.84
N ALA A 326 -31.17 13.23 -0.38
CA ALA A 326 -32.26 13.18 -1.36
C ALA A 326 -33.36 12.17 -1.01
N GLY A 327 -33.19 11.41 0.09
CA GLY A 327 -34.10 10.35 0.53
C GLY A 327 -34.19 9.20 -0.46
N VAL A 328 -33.15 8.97 -1.27
CA VAL A 328 -33.05 7.89 -2.27
C VAL A 328 -32.60 6.60 -1.61
N VAL A 329 -31.68 6.70 -0.65
CA VAL A 329 -31.23 5.61 0.21
C VAL A 329 -31.54 5.93 1.67
N ASN A 330 -31.68 4.91 2.50
CA ASN A 330 -31.80 5.03 3.94
C ASN A 330 -31.00 3.91 4.62
N ARG A 331 -30.53 4.14 5.84
CA ARG A 331 -29.77 3.19 6.63
C ARG A 331 -30.71 2.37 7.52
N THR A 332 -30.81 1.06 7.26
CA THR A 332 -31.57 0.13 8.10
C THR A 332 -30.63 -0.95 8.64
N ARG A 333 -30.50 -1.06 9.97
CA ARG A 333 -29.62 -2.05 10.65
C ARG A 333 -28.19 -2.05 10.09
N GLY A 334 -27.59 -0.87 9.94
CA GLY A 334 -26.23 -0.69 9.44
C GLY A 334 -26.04 -0.99 7.95
N ARG A 335 -27.11 -1.22 7.18
CA ARG A 335 -27.06 -1.46 5.74
C ARG A 335 -27.78 -0.36 4.98
N LEU A 336 -27.18 0.09 3.88
CA LEU A 336 -27.81 1.01 2.94
C LEU A 336 -28.89 0.27 2.15
N GLU A 337 -30.13 0.72 2.30
CA GLU A 337 -31.29 0.21 1.59
C GLU A 337 -31.90 1.32 0.73
N LEU A 338 -32.40 0.95 -0.45
CA LEU A 338 -33.13 1.91 -1.28
C LEU A 338 -34.49 2.21 -0.66
N THR A 339 -34.86 3.49 -0.67
CA THR A 339 -36.22 3.90 -0.34
C THR A 339 -37.15 3.63 -1.51
N ALA A 340 -38.46 3.67 -1.25
CA ALA A 340 -39.48 3.60 -2.32
C ALA A 340 -39.28 4.69 -3.38
N ARG A 341 -38.77 5.86 -2.99
CA ARG A 341 -38.43 6.96 -3.91
C ARG A 341 -37.24 6.58 -4.79
N GLY A 342 -36.17 6.05 -4.19
CA GLY A 342 -34.99 5.63 -4.94
C GLY A 342 -35.26 4.51 -5.94
N ALA A 343 -36.07 3.52 -5.54
CA ALA A 343 -36.52 2.46 -6.43
C ALA A 343 -37.29 2.99 -7.65
N ARG A 344 -38.21 3.95 -7.44
CA ARG A 344 -38.95 4.61 -8.54
C ARG A 344 -38.03 5.37 -9.49
N MET A 345 -37.06 6.13 -8.95
CA MET A 345 -36.13 6.93 -9.74
C MET A 345 -35.23 6.06 -10.65
N ILE A 346 -34.73 4.94 -10.12
CA ILE A 346 -33.91 4.00 -10.90
C ILE A 346 -34.79 3.30 -11.95
N GLY A 347 -36.01 2.90 -11.58
CA GLY A 347 -36.96 2.28 -12.50
C GLY A 347 -37.30 3.17 -13.69
N GLU A 348 -37.63 4.44 -13.45
CA GLU A 348 -37.98 5.42 -14.50
C GLU A 348 -36.82 5.64 -15.50
N ARG A 349 -35.59 5.80 -15.00
CA ARG A 349 -34.40 5.96 -15.86
C ARG A 349 -34.06 4.70 -16.64
N SER A 350 -34.18 3.53 -16.01
CA SER A 350 -33.90 2.24 -16.65
C SER A 350 -34.92 1.95 -17.76
N LEU A 351 -36.19 2.24 -17.52
CA LEU A 351 -37.26 2.11 -18.51
C LEU A 351 -37.04 3.06 -19.69
N THR A 352 -36.65 4.31 -19.41
CA THR A 352 -36.32 5.31 -20.44
C THR A 352 -35.16 4.85 -21.32
N GLN A 353 -34.08 4.32 -20.73
CA GLN A 353 -32.93 3.81 -21.49
C GLN A 353 -33.27 2.58 -22.34
N VAL A 354 -34.09 1.66 -21.82
CA VAL A 354 -34.57 0.51 -22.59
C VAL A 354 -35.45 0.97 -23.74
N LEU A 355 -36.37 1.92 -23.52
CA LEU A 355 -37.24 2.47 -24.55
C LEU A 355 -36.46 3.25 -25.63
N ASP A 356 -35.43 4.00 -25.25
CA ASP A 356 -34.53 4.69 -26.19
C ASP A 356 -33.69 3.71 -27.01
N ARG A 357 -33.28 2.59 -26.40
CA ARG A 357 -32.57 1.51 -27.10
C ARG A 357 -33.49 0.77 -28.08
N ILE A 358 -34.74 0.50 -27.68
CA ILE A 358 -35.78 -0.08 -28.53
C ILE A 358 -36.13 0.86 -29.69
N ARG A 359 -36.16 2.18 -29.47
CA ARG A 359 -36.40 3.17 -30.54
C ARG A 359 -35.27 3.26 -31.58
N ARG A 360 -34.06 2.82 -31.23
CA ARG A 360 -32.87 2.84 -32.12
C ARG A 360 -32.63 1.51 -32.84
N GLU A 361 -33.33 0.45 -32.45
CA GLU A 361 -33.40 -0.80 -33.23
C GLU A 361 -34.53 -0.67 -34.26
N PRO A 362 -34.29 -0.86 -35.57
CA PRO A 362 -35.38 -0.93 -36.53
C PRO A 362 -36.28 -2.10 -36.14
N SER A 363 -37.52 -1.79 -35.75
CA SER A 363 -38.49 -2.82 -35.43
C SER A 363 -38.87 -3.59 -36.71
N HIS A 364 -38.22 -4.72 -36.96
CA HIS A 364 -38.86 -5.79 -37.73
C HIS A 364 -39.90 -6.47 -36.84
N ARG A 365 -41.02 -5.78 -36.61
CA ARG A 365 -42.23 -6.39 -36.07
C ARG A 365 -43.43 -5.88 -36.85
N SER A 366 -43.85 -6.72 -37.78
CA SER A 366 -45.13 -6.67 -38.47
C SER A 366 -46.27 -6.74 -37.46
N ARG A 367 -47.20 -5.78 -37.51
CA ARG A 367 -48.55 -5.89 -36.96
C ARG A 367 -49.54 -5.25 -37.95
N GLY A 368 -50.22 -6.13 -38.70
CA GLY A 368 -51.63 -6.03 -39.07
C GLY A 368 -52.19 -4.67 -39.47
N GLY A 369 -51.67 -4.08 -40.55
CA GLY A 369 -52.39 -3.10 -41.36
C GLY A 369 -52.22 -3.52 -42.81
N GLU A 370 -53.32 -3.61 -43.57
CA GLU A 370 -53.29 -3.87 -45.01
C GLU A 370 -52.27 -2.94 -45.67
N ALA A 371 -51.22 -3.51 -46.24
CA ALA A 371 -50.24 -2.75 -46.99
C ALA A 371 -50.90 -2.26 -48.29
N GLU A 372 -50.94 -0.94 -48.51
CA GLU A 372 -51.23 -0.40 -49.84
C GLU A 372 -50.20 -0.98 -50.84
N PRO A 373 -50.63 -1.51 -52.00
CA PRO A 373 -49.72 -2.14 -52.95
C PRO A 373 -48.70 -1.12 -53.47
N THR A 374 -47.46 -1.20 -53.01
CA THR A 374 -46.35 -0.34 -53.45
C THR A 374 -45.83 -0.69 -54.85
N GLY A 375 -46.48 -1.65 -55.55
CA GLY A 375 -46.10 -2.13 -56.88
C GLY A 375 -44.80 -2.94 -56.92
N GLN A 376 -44.13 -3.12 -55.78
CA GLN A 376 -42.90 -3.89 -55.69
C GLN A 376 -43.21 -5.38 -55.50
N THR A 377 -42.54 -6.23 -56.27
CA THR A 377 -42.70 -7.69 -56.20
C THR A 377 -41.43 -8.35 -55.69
N LYS A 378 -41.56 -9.27 -54.72
CA LYS A 378 -40.47 -10.14 -54.26
C LYS A 378 -40.71 -11.60 -54.67
N PRO A 379 -39.67 -12.47 -54.72
CA PRO A 379 -39.84 -13.91 -54.88
C PRO A 379 -40.68 -14.49 -53.73
N TRP A 380 -41.64 -15.35 -54.05
CA TRP A 380 -42.49 -15.99 -53.05
C TRP A 380 -41.73 -17.09 -52.30
N THR A 381 -41.85 -17.10 -50.98
CA THR A 381 -41.32 -18.14 -50.09
C THR A 381 -42.42 -18.79 -49.29
N PHE A 382 -42.26 -20.08 -48.97
CA PHE A 382 -43.26 -20.83 -48.23
C PHE A 382 -43.51 -20.21 -46.85
N GLY A 383 -44.74 -19.75 -46.61
CA GLY A 383 -45.14 -19.01 -45.40
C GLY A 383 -45.43 -17.52 -45.64
N ASP A 384 -45.17 -17.00 -46.84
CA ASP A 384 -45.57 -15.64 -47.21
C ASP A 384 -47.11 -15.52 -47.31
N ALA A 385 -47.67 -14.53 -46.60
CA ALA A 385 -49.10 -14.23 -46.57
C ALA A 385 -49.51 -13.09 -47.52
N ASP A 386 -48.56 -12.50 -48.23
CA ASP A 386 -48.80 -11.40 -49.18
C ASP A 386 -49.55 -11.90 -50.42
N PRO A 387 -50.45 -11.08 -51.03
CA PRO A 387 -51.18 -11.48 -52.23
C PRO A 387 -50.22 -11.73 -53.41
N ILE A 388 -50.41 -12.85 -54.10
CA ILE A 388 -49.59 -13.23 -55.25
C ILE A 388 -49.98 -12.38 -56.46
N SER A 389 -49.01 -11.65 -57.02
CA SER A 389 -49.18 -10.96 -58.31
C SER A 389 -49.24 -12.00 -59.45
N VAL A 390 -50.44 -12.29 -59.94
CA VAL A 390 -50.68 -13.29 -61.00
C VAL A 390 -49.93 -12.92 -62.28
N GLU A 391 -49.96 -11.66 -62.71
CA GLU A 391 -49.37 -11.23 -64.00
C GLU A 391 -47.85 -11.44 -64.03
N ARG A 392 -47.13 -10.94 -63.01
CA ARG A 392 -45.68 -11.11 -62.87
C ARG A 392 -45.27 -12.58 -62.73
N THR A 393 -46.09 -13.37 -62.03
CA THR A 393 -45.82 -14.80 -61.80
C THR A 393 -45.95 -15.59 -63.09
N VAL A 394 -47.01 -15.36 -63.86
CA VAL A 394 -47.22 -15.99 -65.18
C VAL A 394 -46.13 -15.55 -66.17
N TYR A 395 -45.81 -14.25 -66.22
CA TYR A 395 -44.73 -13.74 -67.08
C TYR A 395 -43.37 -14.42 -66.79
N ASN A 396 -42.99 -14.53 -65.51
CA ASN A 396 -41.75 -15.20 -65.11
C ASN A 396 -41.78 -16.71 -65.37
N ALA A 397 -42.96 -17.35 -65.33
CA ALA A 397 -43.12 -18.76 -65.68
C ALA A 397 -42.93 -19.00 -67.18
N VAL A 398 -43.52 -18.14 -68.02
CA VAL A 398 -43.36 -18.20 -69.49
C VAL A 398 -41.90 -17.94 -69.88
N LEU A 399 -41.23 -16.95 -69.27
CA LEU A 399 -39.81 -16.68 -69.51
C LEU A 399 -38.91 -17.87 -69.11
N ARG A 400 -39.25 -18.58 -68.03
CA ARG A 400 -38.53 -19.82 -67.64
C ARG A 400 -38.79 -20.94 -68.63
N SER A 401 -40.04 -21.16 -69.02
CA SER A 401 -40.41 -22.20 -69.99
C SER A 401 -39.77 -21.96 -71.36
N ALA A 402 -39.70 -20.72 -71.83
CA ALA A 402 -39.01 -20.35 -73.07
C ALA A 402 -37.48 -20.55 -73.00
N ARG A 403 -36.90 -20.53 -71.79
CA ARG A 403 -35.48 -20.86 -71.57
C ARG A 403 -35.23 -22.36 -71.45
N GLU A 404 -36.21 -23.13 -70.99
CA GLU A 404 -36.12 -24.59 -70.83
C GLU A 404 -36.48 -25.37 -72.12
N HIS A 405 -37.28 -24.77 -73.02
CA HIS A 405 -37.57 -25.30 -74.35
C HIS A 405 -37.38 -24.24 -75.44
N PRO A 406 -36.14 -24.01 -75.92
CA PRO A 406 -35.92 -23.20 -77.11
C PRO A 406 -36.51 -23.96 -78.31
N THR A 407 -37.64 -23.49 -78.85
CA THR A 407 -38.16 -23.99 -80.13
C THR A 407 -37.15 -23.69 -81.22
N VAL A 408 -36.69 -24.74 -81.93
CA VAL A 408 -35.90 -24.66 -83.18
C VAL A 408 -36.68 -24.01 -84.29
#